data_AF-A0A212K6C4-F1
#
_entry.id   AF-A0A212K6C4-F1
#
_cell.length_a   1.000
_cell.length_b   1.000
_cell.length_c   1.000
_cell.angle_alpha   90.00
_cell.angle_beta   90.00
_cell.angle_gamma   90.00
#
_symmetry.space_group_name_H-M   'P 1'
#
loop_
_entity.id
_entity.type
_entity.pdbx_description
1 polymer ?
#
loop_
_entity_poly.entity_id
_entity_poly.type
_entity_poly.pdbx_seq_one_letter_code
_entity_poly.pdbx_strand_id
1 'polypeptide(L)'
;MRSRFEINTILLFILLFALTGCKTRTVFIPVESVRTEYKDRLLRDSVHHYDSVLVKMKGDTIWLEKYKYLYRDKLLRDSVFVNDTIRVPYPVEVETEVNRMSSFQSFQVWCGRILLLLIIGWVGVRWWKKRV
;
A
#
# COMPACT_ATOMS: atom_id res chain seq x y z
N MET A 1 -15.56 -37.55 -45.28
CA MET A 1 -14.93 -37.90 -43.98
C MET A 1 -13.71 -37.04 -43.67
N ARG A 2 -12.76 -36.87 -44.61
CA ARG A 2 -11.54 -36.05 -44.40
C ARG A 2 -11.82 -34.65 -43.84
N SER A 3 -12.77 -33.90 -44.41
CA SER A 3 -13.07 -32.51 -43.98
C SER A 3 -13.65 -32.38 -42.57
N ARG A 4 -14.43 -33.35 -42.09
CA ARG A 4 -14.99 -33.30 -40.72
C ARG A 4 -13.93 -33.62 -39.66
N PHE A 5 -12.94 -34.44 -40.00
CA PHE A 5 -11.83 -34.76 -39.12
C PHE A 5 -10.92 -33.55 -38.91
N GLU A 6 -10.61 -32.83 -40.00
CA GLU A 6 -9.83 -31.57 -39.94
C GLU A 6 -10.53 -30.46 -39.13
N ILE A 7 -11.87 -30.36 -39.21
CA ILE A 7 -12.63 -29.36 -38.45
C ILE A 7 -12.57 -29.68 -36.94
N ASN A 8 -12.71 -30.96 -36.57
CA ASN A 8 -12.68 -31.38 -35.18
C ASN A 8 -11.29 -31.22 -34.54
N THR A 9 -10.22 -31.46 -35.30
CA THR A 9 -8.85 -31.24 -34.82
C THR A 9 -8.55 -29.76 -34.61
N ILE A 10 -8.98 -28.88 -35.52
CA ILE A 10 -8.84 -27.43 -35.37
C ILE A 10 -9.59 -26.92 -34.12
N LEU A 11 -10.81 -27.41 -33.90
CA LEU A 11 -11.62 -27.03 -32.73
C LEU A 11 -10.92 -27.42 -31.41
N LEU A 12 -10.30 -28.60 -31.37
CA LEU A 12 -9.55 -29.10 -30.22
C LEU A 12 -8.33 -28.24 -29.91
N PHE A 13 -7.58 -27.82 -30.93
CA PHE A 13 -6.43 -26.93 -30.76
C PHE A 13 -6.83 -25.56 -30.20
N ILE A 14 -7.92 -24.97 -30.70
CA ILE A 14 -8.43 -23.68 -30.21
C ILE A 14 -8.79 -23.78 -28.71
N LEU A 15 -9.44 -24.86 -28.30
CA LEU A 15 -9.80 -25.11 -26.91
C LEU A 15 -8.56 -25.24 -26.01
N LEU A 16 -7.53 -25.96 -26.48
CA LEU A 16 -6.27 -26.13 -25.74
C LEU A 16 -5.51 -24.81 -25.55
N PHE A 17 -5.46 -23.95 -26.57
CA PHE A 17 -4.81 -22.64 -26.46
C PHE A 17 -5.53 -21.71 -25.48
N ALA A 18 -6.86 -21.74 -25.44
CA ALA A 18 -7.67 -20.91 -24.53
C ALA A 18 -7.39 -21.20 -23.04
N LEU A 19 -7.01 -22.44 -22.69
CA LEU A 19 -6.78 -22.86 -21.31
C LEU A 19 -5.39 -22.46 -20.76
N THR A 20 -4.44 -22.09 -21.62
CA THR A 20 -3.05 -21.79 -21.20
C THR A 20 -2.82 -20.36 -20.67
N GLY A 21 -3.82 -19.47 -20.78
CA GLY A 21 -3.68 -18.04 -20.48
C GLY A 21 -3.88 -17.62 -19.01
N CYS A 22 -4.45 -18.48 -18.16
CA CYS A 22 -4.83 -18.10 -16.80
C CYS A 22 -3.69 -18.36 -15.80
N LYS A 23 -2.71 -17.46 -15.72
CA LYS A 23 -1.78 -17.39 -14.58
C LYS A 23 -2.01 -16.10 -13.78
N THR A 24 -2.47 -16.25 -12.55
CA THR A 24 -2.57 -15.16 -11.56
C THR A 24 -1.17 -14.79 -11.06
N ARG A 25 -0.76 -13.53 -11.26
CA ARG A 25 0.54 -13.01 -10.81
C ARG A 25 0.37 -12.33 -9.45
N THR A 26 0.93 -12.91 -8.39
CA THR A 26 0.98 -12.27 -7.06
C THR A 26 2.22 -11.39 -6.96
N VAL A 27 2.06 -10.12 -6.58
CA VAL A 27 3.16 -9.15 -6.39
C VAL A 27 3.26 -8.82 -4.90
N PHE A 28 4.46 -8.98 -4.33
CA PHE A 28 4.73 -8.61 -2.95
C PHE A 28 5.32 -7.20 -2.88
N ILE A 29 4.70 -6.33 -2.08
CA ILE A 29 5.13 -4.93 -1.88
C ILE A 29 5.61 -4.78 -0.44
N PRO A 30 6.87 -4.37 -0.19
CA PRO A 30 7.35 -4.12 1.16
C PRO A 30 6.75 -2.82 1.72
N VAL A 31 6.25 -2.87 2.96
CA VAL A 31 5.72 -1.70 3.68
C VAL A 31 6.84 -1.07 4.52
N GLU A 32 7.08 0.23 4.34
CA GLU A 32 8.07 0.97 5.13
C GLU A 32 7.59 1.15 6.57
N SER A 33 8.43 0.76 7.53
CA SER A 33 8.13 0.93 8.95
C SER A 33 8.70 2.23 9.48
N VAL A 34 7.84 3.09 10.04
CA VAL A 34 8.29 4.28 10.77
C VAL A 34 8.97 3.85 12.08
N ARG A 35 10.24 4.19 12.25
CA ARG A 35 11.00 4.00 13.49
C ARG A 35 10.66 5.14 14.44
N THR A 36 9.90 4.87 15.50
CA THR A 36 9.70 5.85 16.58
C THR A 36 10.84 5.74 17.58
N GLU A 37 11.75 6.72 17.58
CA GLU A 37 12.85 6.78 18.54
C GLU A 37 12.43 7.42 19.86
N TYR A 38 13.15 7.05 20.92
CA TYR A 38 12.98 7.60 22.25
C TYR A 38 13.28 9.11 22.27
N LYS A 39 12.36 9.90 22.83
CA LYS A 39 12.56 11.33 23.03
C LYS A 39 12.44 11.66 24.51
N ASP A 40 13.57 11.95 25.14
CA ASP A 40 13.60 12.53 26.50
C ASP A 40 12.83 13.85 26.51
N ARG A 41 11.85 13.95 27.41
CA ARG A 41 11.14 15.21 27.69
C ARG A 41 11.47 15.65 29.10
N LEU A 42 12.10 16.81 29.23
CA LEU A 42 12.26 17.47 30.52
C LEU A 42 10.97 18.23 30.84
N LEU A 43 10.24 17.78 31.86
CA LEU A 43 9.09 18.50 32.38
C LEU A 43 9.52 19.24 33.66
N ARG A 44 9.37 20.57 33.66
CA ARG A 44 9.68 21.41 34.81
C ARG A 44 8.39 21.92 35.44
N ASP A 45 8.07 21.41 36.63
CA ASP A 45 6.90 21.82 37.39
C ASP A 45 7.31 22.85 38.45
N SER A 46 6.53 23.93 38.58
CA SER A 46 6.59 24.79 39.76
C SER A 46 5.70 24.20 40.86
N VAL A 47 6.27 23.93 42.03
CA VAL A 47 5.47 23.60 43.22
C VAL A 47 5.31 24.89 44.03
N HIS A 48 4.09 25.41 44.04
CA HIS A 48 3.72 26.51 44.93
C HIS A 48 3.55 25.95 46.33
N HIS A 49 4.61 26.04 47.15
CA HIS A 49 4.37 26.03 48.57
C HIS A 49 3.69 27.35 48.92
N TYR A 50 2.51 27.25 49.54
CA TYR A 50 1.83 28.43 50.07
C TYR A 50 2.57 28.85 51.28
N ASP A 51 3.20 29.97 51.06
CA ASP A 51 4.21 30.39 51.93
C ASP A 51 3.57 31.74 52.42
N SER A 52 2.58 31.60 53.33
CA SER A 52 1.65 32.62 53.86
C SER A 52 2.24 33.54 54.94
N VAL A 53 2.91 34.65 54.59
CA VAL A 53 3.73 35.45 55.53
C VAL A 53 2.99 35.80 56.82
N LEU A 54 3.32 35.08 57.90
CA LEU A 54 2.72 35.30 59.21
C LEU A 54 3.43 36.49 59.85
N VAL A 55 2.66 37.55 60.11
CA VAL A 55 3.13 38.72 60.84
C VAL A 55 2.45 38.73 62.21
N LYS A 56 3.23 38.51 63.27
CA LYS A 56 2.76 38.60 64.67
C LYS A 56 3.32 39.84 65.33
N MET A 57 2.45 40.60 65.98
CA MET A 57 2.82 41.80 66.74
C MET A 57 2.59 41.59 68.24
N LYS A 58 3.58 41.97 69.06
CA LYS A 58 3.46 41.99 70.53
C LYS A 58 4.22 43.20 71.08
N GLY A 59 3.49 44.23 71.49
CA GLY A 59 4.10 45.51 71.89
C GLY A 59 4.90 46.09 70.73
N ASP A 60 6.16 46.47 70.98
CA ASP A 60 7.01 47.20 70.03
C ASP A 60 7.79 46.29 69.05
N THR A 61 7.64 44.97 69.13
CA THR A 61 8.41 44.02 68.28
C THR A 61 7.52 43.35 67.23
N ILE A 62 8.03 43.28 65.99
CA ILE A 62 7.36 42.69 64.82
C ILE A 62 8.15 41.46 64.35
N TRP A 63 7.47 40.32 64.20
CA TRP A 63 8.03 39.07 63.67
C TRP A 63 7.50 38.80 62.25
N LEU A 64 8.38 38.39 61.32
CA LEU A 64 8.11 38.26 59.88
C LEU A 64 8.54 36.86 59.38
N GLU A 65 7.59 35.97 59.08
CA GLU A 65 7.88 34.64 58.52
C GLU A 65 7.72 34.66 56.99
N LYS A 66 8.78 34.34 56.23
CA LYS A 66 8.79 34.40 54.75
C LYS A 66 9.05 33.04 54.12
N TYR A 67 8.94 33.00 52.80
CA TYR A 67 8.22 31.96 52.14
C TYR A 67 8.69 31.90 50.66
N LYS A 68 8.96 30.70 50.14
CA LYS A 68 9.97 30.29 49.16
C LYS A 68 9.39 29.41 48.04
N TYR A 69 9.78 29.71 46.80
CA TYR A 69 9.49 28.86 45.64
C TYR A 69 10.56 27.78 45.46
N LEU A 70 10.12 26.55 45.16
CA LEU A 70 11.00 25.43 44.84
C LEU A 70 10.66 24.87 43.47
N TYR A 71 11.69 24.62 42.65
CA TYR A 71 11.55 23.94 41.38
C TYR A 71 11.78 22.45 41.56
N ARG A 72 10.95 21.63 40.93
CA ARG A 72 11.16 20.19 40.86
C ARG A 72 11.24 19.77 39.40
N ASP A 73 12.42 19.33 38.99
CA ASP A 73 12.63 18.74 37.68
C ASP A 73 12.23 17.26 37.71
N LYS A 74 11.44 16.83 36.73
CA LYS A 74 11.09 15.42 36.53
C LYS A 74 11.55 14.99 35.15
N LEU A 75 12.28 13.87 35.10
CA LEU A 75 12.58 13.17 33.86
C LEU A 75 11.49 12.12 33.63
N LEU A 76 10.58 12.41 32.70
CA LEU A 76 9.54 11.47 32.27
C LEU A 76 10.04 10.73 31.03
N ARG A 77 10.14 9.40 31.15
CA ARG A 77 10.48 8.51 30.03
C ARG A 77 9.20 8.03 29.37
N ASP A 78 8.73 8.75 28.36
CA ASP A 78 7.58 8.33 27.56
C ASP A 78 8.03 7.38 26.44
N SER A 79 8.34 6.13 26.81
CA SER A 79 8.26 5.02 25.86
C SER A 79 8.18 3.70 26.62
N VAL A 80 7.10 2.96 26.40
CA VAL A 80 7.11 1.52 26.64
C VAL A 80 7.77 0.93 25.40
N PHE A 81 8.90 0.24 25.57
CA PHE A 81 9.46 -0.61 24.53
C PHE A 81 8.53 -1.82 24.39
N VAL A 82 7.38 -1.63 23.72
CA VAL A 82 6.56 -2.75 23.29
C VAL A 82 7.27 -3.31 22.08
N ASN A 83 8.15 -4.28 22.34
CA ASN A 83 8.88 -5.01 21.31
C ASN A 83 7.93 -6.01 20.61
N ASP A 84 6.71 -5.57 20.25
CA ASP A 84 5.76 -6.38 19.51
C ASP A 84 5.79 -5.94 18.06
N THR A 85 6.35 -6.80 17.24
CA THR A 85 5.58 -7.60 16.28
C THR A 85 6.54 -8.08 15.20
N ILE A 86 6.69 -9.40 15.08
CA ILE A 86 7.11 -10.01 13.82
C ILE A 86 6.01 -9.62 12.83
N ARG A 87 6.23 -8.55 12.06
CA ARG A 87 5.27 -8.07 11.07
C ARG A 87 5.33 -9.00 9.87
N VAL A 88 4.39 -9.95 9.84
CA VAL A 88 4.09 -10.71 8.64
C VAL A 88 3.52 -9.72 7.63
N PRO A 89 4.13 -9.53 6.44
CA PRO A 89 3.55 -8.67 5.43
C PRO A 89 2.20 -9.25 5.02
N TYR A 90 1.13 -8.49 5.24
CA TYR A 90 -0.18 -8.85 4.74
C TYR A 90 -0.31 -8.37 3.29
N PRO A 91 -0.88 -9.19 2.39
CA PRO A 91 -1.12 -8.77 1.02
C PRO A 91 -2.19 -7.68 1.02
N VAL A 92 -1.82 -6.46 0.66
CA VAL A 92 -2.79 -5.41 0.33
C VAL A 92 -3.26 -5.67 -1.09
N GLU A 93 -4.56 -5.85 -1.26
CA GLU A 93 -5.23 -5.87 -2.56
C GLU A 93 -5.21 -4.44 -3.12
N VAL A 94 -4.07 -4.04 -3.70
CA VAL A 94 -4.02 -2.84 -4.53
C VAL A 94 -4.79 -3.19 -5.80
N GLU A 95 -5.82 -2.39 -6.13
CA GLU A 95 -6.44 -2.37 -7.45
C GLU A 95 -5.39 -1.91 -8.47
N THR A 96 -4.45 -2.79 -8.78
CA THR A 96 -3.52 -2.59 -9.87
C THR A 96 -4.32 -2.67 -11.16
N GLU A 97 -4.07 -1.77 -12.10
CA GLU A 97 -4.58 -1.88 -13.45
C GLU A 97 -3.99 -3.16 -14.08
N VAL A 98 -4.63 -4.31 -13.85
CA VAL A 98 -4.13 -5.65 -14.23
C VAL A 98 -4.01 -5.81 -15.76
N ASN A 99 -4.33 -4.77 -16.53
CA ASN A 99 -4.71 -4.90 -17.92
C ASN A 99 -3.91 -4.03 -18.89
N ARG A 100 -2.65 -3.72 -18.59
CA ARG A 100 -1.73 -3.24 -19.64
C ARG A 100 -1.20 -4.44 -20.42
N MET A 101 -1.82 -4.68 -21.58
CA MET A 101 -1.36 -5.68 -22.55
C MET A 101 0.14 -5.49 -22.82
N SER A 102 0.93 -6.56 -22.70
CA SER A 102 2.37 -6.47 -22.98
C SER A 102 2.59 -6.00 -24.42
N SER A 103 3.67 -5.26 -24.69
CA SER A 103 3.98 -4.77 -26.04
C SER A 103 4.05 -5.88 -27.08
N PHE A 104 4.45 -7.08 -26.66
CA PHE A 104 4.47 -8.26 -27.50
C PHE A 104 3.06 -8.83 -27.74
N GLN A 105 2.22 -8.87 -26.73
CA GLN A 105 0.82 -9.32 -26.86
C GLN A 105 0.01 -8.35 -27.74
N SER A 106 0.24 -7.04 -27.64
CA SER A 106 -0.43 -6.06 -28.50
C SER A 106 0.02 -6.19 -29.96
N PHE A 107 1.31 -6.46 -30.19
CA PHE A 107 1.83 -6.78 -31.51
C PHE A 107 1.16 -8.02 -32.12
N GLN A 108 1.02 -9.11 -31.34
CA GLN A 108 0.34 -10.33 -31.81
C GLN A 108 -1.12 -10.08 -32.22
N VAL A 109 -1.87 -9.30 -31.43
CA VAL A 109 -3.26 -8.92 -31.75
C VAL A 109 -3.32 -8.11 -33.05
N TRP A 110 -2.38 -7.18 -33.25
CA TRP A 110 -2.29 -6.40 -34.48
C TRP A 110 -2.00 -7.26 -35.70
N CYS A 111 -1.05 -8.18 -35.61
CA CYS A 111 -0.77 -9.14 -36.68
C CYS A 111 -1.99 -10.00 -37.02
N GLY A 112 -2.72 -10.48 -36.01
CA GLY A 112 -3.95 -11.24 -36.21
C GLY A 112 -5.05 -10.46 -36.95
N ARG A 113 -5.24 -9.18 -36.61
CA ARG A 113 -6.21 -8.31 -37.30
C ARG A 113 -5.87 -8.10 -38.77
N ILE A 114 -4.59 -7.88 -39.08
CA ILE A 114 -4.12 -7.71 -40.48
C ILE A 114 -4.36 -9.00 -41.27
N LEU A 115 -4.00 -10.15 -40.70
CA LEU A 115 -4.22 -11.45 -41.33
C LEU A 115 -5.71 -11.71 -41.64
N LEU A 116 -6.59 -11.39 -40.70
CA LEU A 116 -8.03 -11.55 -40.85
C LEU A 116 -8.58 -10.70 -42.02
N LEU A 117 -8.15 -9.44 -42.12
CA LEU A 117 -8.53 -8.56 -43.24
C LEU A 117 -8.08 -9.10 -44.60
N LEU A 118 -6.87 -9.65 -44.68
CA LEU A 118 -6.36 -10.28 -45.91
C LEU A 118 -7.20 -11.50 -46.32
N ILE A 119 -7.58 -12.34 -45.36
CA ILE A 119 -8.43 -13.51 -45.62
C ILE A 119 -9.81 -13.06 -46.13
N ILE A 120 -10.44 -12.07 -45.49
CA ILE A 120 -11.73 -11.54 -45.93
C ILE A 120 -11.62 -10.95 -47.34
N GLY A 121 -10.59 -10.16 -47.62
CA GLY A 121 -10.36 -9.60 -48.95
C GLY A 121 -10.18 -10.68 -50.01
N TRP A 122 -9.39 -11.71 -49.73
CA TRP A 122 -9.19 -12.84 -50.64
C TRP A 122 -10.48 -13.62 -50.91
N VAL A 123 -11.28 -13.89 -49.87
CA VAL A 123 -12.59 -14.54 -50.01
C VAL A 123 -13.54 -13.67 -50.82
N GLY A 124 -13.57 -12.36 -50.58
CA GLY A 124 -14.38 -11.40 -51.32
C GLY A 124 -14.05 -11.37 -52.81
N VAL A 125 -12.76 -11.30 -53.16
CA VAL A 125 -12.29 -11.34 -54.56
C VAL A 125 -12.62 -12.68 -55.21
N ARG A 126 -12.39 -13.79 -54.50
CA ARG A 126 -12.71 -15.13 -55.00
C ARG A 126 -14.22 -15.32 -55.23
N TRP A 127 -15.04 -14.74 -54.37
CA TRP A 127 -16.50 -14.77 -54.51
C TRP A 127 -17.00 -13.88 -55.65
N TRP A 128 -16.41 -12.68 -55.82
CA TRP A 128 -16.72 -11.79 -56.94
C TRP A 128 -16.39 -12.44 -58.29
N LYS A 129 -15.19 -13.04 -58.42
CA LYS A 129 -14.78 -13.77 -59.64
C LYS A 129 -15.63 -15.01 -59.95
N LYS A 130 -16.37 -15.53 -58.95
CA LYS A 130 -17.32 -16.64 -59.15
C LYS A 130 -18.71 -16.17 -59.55
N ARG A 131 -19.07 -14.90 -59.28
CA ARG A 131 -20.35 -14.30 -59.62
C ARG A 131 -20.37 -13.62 -60.99
N VAL A 132 -19.21 -13.21 -61.50
CA VAL A 132 -18.98 -12.80 -62.91
C VAL A 132 -18.72 -14.05 -63.72
#